data_AF-X0UG14-F1
#
_entry.id   AF-X0UG14-F1
#
_cell.length_a   1.000
_cell.length_b   1.000
_cell.length_c   1.000
_cell.angle_alpha   90.00
_cell.angle_beta   90.00
_cell.angle_gamma   90.00
#
_symmetry.space_group_name_H-M   'P 1'
#
loop_
_entity.id
_entity.type
_entity.pdbx_description
1 polymer ?
#
loop_
_entity_poly.entity_id
_entity_poly.type
_entity_poly.pdbx_seq_one_letter_code
_entity_poly.pdbx_strand_id
1 'polypeptide(L)' 'MGESVKVGITGLPGAGKTYALLKVIEMLEADELTVGGMITESIIVDDKRVGFYVMDWARK' A
#
# COMPACT_ATOMS: atom_id res chain seq x y z
N MET A 1 -24.14 9.48 -8.23
CA MET A 1 -22.88 8.92 -7.71
C MET A 1 -22.26 9.97 -6.82
N GLY A 2 -22.27 9.77 -5.50
CA GLY A 2 -21.63 10.71 -4.57
C GLY A 2 -20.12 10.69 -4.74
N GLU A 3 -19.46 11.80 -4.41
CA GLU A 3 -18.00 11.84 -4.38
C GLU A 3 -17.47 10.74 -3.44
N SER A 4 -16.54 9.92 -3.95
CA SER A 4 -15.86 8.92 -3.13
C SER A 4 -15.04 9.62 -2.04
N VAL A 5 -15.20 9.19 -0.78
CA VAL A 5 -14.40 9.70 0.33
C VAL A 5 -12.92 9.42 0.07
N LYS A 6 -12.08 10.46 0.17
CA LYS A 6 -10.62 10.34 0.06
C LYS A 6 -10.02 10.21 1.45
N VAL A 7 -9.27 9.13 1.68
CA VAL A 7 -8.61 8.86 2.97
C VAL A 7 -7.09 8.95 2.80
N GLY A 8 -6.44 9.76 3.63
CA GLY A 8 -4.98 9.84 3.70
C GLY A 8 -4.48 9.33 5.05
N ILE A 9 -3.44 8.50 5.04
CA ILE A 9 -2.79 7.99 6.26
C ILE A 9 -1.52 8.80 6.52
N THR A 10 -1.47 9.52 7.65
CA THR A 10 -0.32 10.34 8.07
C THR A 10 0.31 9.80 9.35
N GLY A 11 1.52 10.27 9.68
CA GLY A 11 2.30 9.87 10.86
C GLY A 11 3.79 9.81 10.57
N LEU A 12 4.59 9.62 11.62
CA LEU A 12 6.06 9.56 11.51
C LEU A 12 6.54 8.49 10.52
N PRO A 13 7.69 8.68 9.85
CA PRO A 13 8.35 7.61 9.10
C PRO A 13 8.52 6.36 9.98
N GLY A 14 8.25 5.17 9.42
CA GLY A 14 8.34 3.93 10.20
C GLY A 14 7.16 3.63 11.13
N ALA A 15 6.15 4.50 11.25
CA ALA A 15 4.98 4.28 12.12
C ALA A 15 4.01 3.16 11.68
N GLY A 16 4.40 2.31 10.70
CA GLY A 16 3.57 1.20 10.24
C GLY A 16 2.47 1.57 9.23
N LYS A 17 2.45 2.78 8.66
CA LYS A 17 1.41 3.22 7.70
C LYS A 17 1.23 2.28 6.51
N THR A 18 2.32 1.87 5.88
CA THR A 18 2.30 0.90 4.77
C THR A 18 1.72 -0.43 5.21
N TYR A 19 2.09 -0.90 6.40
CA TYR A 19 1.57 -2.15 6.97
C TYR A 19 0.07 -2.05 7.28
N ALA A 20 -0.39 -0.93 7.83
CA ALA A 20 -1.80 -0.68 8.08
C ALA A 20 -2.62 -0.70 6.78
N LEU A 21 -2.13 -0.05 5.72
CA LEU A 21 -2.76 -0.10 4.40
C LEU A 21 -2.85 -1.54 3.88
N LEU A 22 -1.75 -2.29 3.92
CA LEU A 22 -1.73 -3.70 3.49
C LEU A 22 -2.75 -4.55 4.25
N LYS A 23 -2.89 -4.36 5.56
CA LYS A 23 -3.88 -5.08 6.37
C LYS A 23 -5.32 -4.72 6.04
N VAL A 24 -5.60 -3.45 5.77
CA VAL A 24 -6.92 -3.03 5.29
C VAL A 24 -7.25 -3.69 3.95
N ILE A 25 -6.28 -3.76 3.04
CA ILE A 25 -6.46 -4.42 1.75
C ILE A 25 -6.77 -5.92 1.94
N GLU A 26 -6.00 -6.62 2.76
CA GLU A 26 -6.25 -8.03 3.10
C GLU A 26 -7.67 -8.25 3.68
N MET A 27 -8.14 -7.35 4.54
CA MET A 27 -9.49 -7.42 5.10
C MET A 27 -10.58 -7.22 4.03
N LEU A 28 -10.39 -6.26 3.12
CA LEU A 28 -11.34 -6.01 2.03
C LEU A 28 -11.40 -7.18 1.05
N GLU A 29 -10.25 -7.75 0.70
CA GLU A 29 -10.18 -8.93 -0.19
C GLU A 29 -10.80 -10.17 0.48
N ALA A 30 -10.68 -10.32 1.80
CA ALA A 30 -11.37 -11.36 2.56
C ALA A 30 -12.91 -11.22 2.52
N ASP A 31 -13.41 -9.99 2.34
CA ASP A 31 -14.83 -9.68 2.13
C ASP A 31 -15.23 -9.75 0.63
N GLU A 32 -14.43 -10.43 -0.21
CA GLU A 32 -14.63 -10.60 -1.65
C GLU A 32 -14.61 -9.27 -2.47
N LEU A 33 -14.07 -8.19 -1.91
CA LEU A 33 -13.92 -6.92 -2.61
C LEU A 33 -12.61 -6.88 -3.40
N THR A 34 -12.69 -6.39 -4.63
CA THR A 34 -11.50 -6.18 -5.47
C THR A 34 -10.83 -4.86 -5.13
N VAL A 35 -9.55 -4.90 -4.76
CA VAL A 35 -8.73 -3.72 -4.55
C VAL A 35 -7.74 -3.58 -5.71
N GLY A 36 -7.66 -2.39 -6.29
CA GLY A 36 -6.66 -2.04 -7.30
C GLY A 36 -5.73 -0.93 -6.82
N GLY A 37 -4.77 -0.55 -7.65
CA GLY A 37 -3.83 0.53 -7.37
C GLY A 37 -2.38 0.07 -7.44
N MET A 38 -1.50 0.81 -6.78
CA MET A 38 -0.06 0.51 -6.78
C MET A 38 0.50 0.47 -5.36
N ILE A 39 1.47 -0.42 -5.15
CA ILE A 39 2.30 -0.44 -3.94
C ILE A 39 3.76 -0.27 -4.34
N THR A 40 4.47 0.57 -3.61
CA THR A 40 5.88 0.84 -3.85
C THR A 40 6.71 0.23 -2.74
N GLU A 41 7.56 -0.72 -3.10
CA GLU A 41 8.51 -1.36 -2.19
C GLU A 41 9.89 -0.74 -2.32
N SER A 42 10.63 -0.71 -1.22
CA SER A 42 11.98 -0.14 -1.18
C SER A 42 12.99 -1.20 -1.57
N ILE A 43 13.87 -0.91 -2.53
CA ILE A 43 14.97 -1.80 -2.89
C ILE A 43 16.18 -1.44 -2.03
N ILE A 44 16.62 -2.38 -1.18
CA ILE A 44 17.76 -2.23 -0.28
C ILE A 44 18.87 -3.18 -0.72
N VAL A 45 20.06 -2.64 -0.97
CA VAL A 45 21.29 -3.38 -1.29
C VAL A 45 22.40 -2.80 -0.43
N ASP A 46 23.18 -3.66 0.25
CA ASP A 46 24.26 -3.25 1.16
C ASP A 46 23.82 -2.16 2.18
N ASP A 47 22.67 -2.37 2.83
CA ASP A 47 22.02 -1.44 3.77
C ASP A 47 21.71 -0.05 3.21
N LYS A 48 21.78 0.14 1.90
CA LYS A 48 21.45 1.38 1.22
C LYS A 48 20.21 1.21 0.37
N ARG A 49 19.32 2.19 0.45
CA ARG A 49 18.19 2.32 -0.45
C ARG A 49 18.71 2.71 -1.84
N VAL A 50 18.61 1.79 -2.79
CA VAL A 50 19.09 2.00 -4.17
C VAL A 50 17.96 2.29 -5.16
N GLY A 51 16.70 2.12 -4.74
CA GLY A 51 15.56 2.41 -5.60
C GLY A 51 14.24 1.99 -4.99
N PHE A 52 13.25 1.90 -5.88
CA PHE A 52 11.90 1.49 -5.55
C PHE A 52 11.37 0.55 -6.63
N TYR A 53 10.63 -0.47 -6.22
CA TYR A 53 9.87 -1.32 -7.11
C TYR A 53 8.39 -0.91 -7.04
N VAL A 54 7.80 -0.58 -8.18
CA VAL A 54 6.38 -0.23 -8.27
C VAL A 54 5.60 -1.45 -8.73
N MET A 55 4.74 -1.96 -7.85
CA MET A 55 3.89 -3.11 -8.10
C MET A 55 2.47 -2.64 -8.40
N ASP A 56 1.90 -3.11 -9.51
CA ASP A 56 0.46 -3.03 -9.76
C ASP A 56 -0.24 -4.07 -8.89
N TRP A 57 -1.02 -3.61 -7.90
CA TRP A 57 -1.63 -4.49 -6.91
C TRP A 57 -2.68 -5.41 -7.52
N ALA A 58 -3.41 -4.96 -8.54
CA ALA A 58 -4.45 -5.76 -9.19
C ALA A 58 -3.87 -6.94 -10.00
N ARG A 59 -2.57 -6.96 -10.25
CA ARG A 59 -1.85 -7.99 -11.01
C ARG A 59 -0.89 -8.81 -10.15
N LYS A 60 -1.02 -8.70 -8.83
CA LYS A 60 -0.25 -9.49 -7.87
C LYS A 60 -0.49 -10.99 -8.05
#